data_AF-A0A0R1HXB7-F1
#
_entry.id   AF-A0A0R1HXB7-F1
#
_cell.length_a   1.000
_cell.length_b   1.000
_cell.length_c   1.000
_cell.angle_alpha   90.00
_cell.angle_beta   90.00
_cell.angle_gamma   90.00
#
_symmetry.space_group_name_H-M   'P 1'
#
loop_
_entity.id
_entity.type
_entity.pdbx_description
1 polymer ?
#
loop_
_entity_poly.entity_id
_entity_poly.type
_entity_poly.pdbx_seq_one_letter_code
_entity_poly.pdbx_strand_id
1 'polypeptide(L)'
;MLFTTLMALSVMGISVSAKTTSTKGPMVGQLKYTKTKMNAKFNNNYGSFKLYNHVPNSNYKKIKTISWKKSGINLKKISQFPVKVNMTANQATQYNWYRFSVSKKVNHKNVTTNYWIYGQALKNINK
;
A
#
# COMPACT_ATOMS: atom_id res chain seq x y z
N MET A 1 33.88 -0.84 -27.95
CA MET A 1 33.48 -1.58 -26.74
C MET A 1 33.34 -3.04 -27.14
N LEU A 2 34.17 -3.91 -26.54
CA LEU A 2 34.29 -5.33 -26.85
C LEU A 2 33.07 -6.11 -26.31
N PHE A 3 32.52 -7.00 -27.13
CA PHE A 3 31.54 -8.00 -26.71
C PHE A 3 32.27 -9.19 -26.08
N THR A 4 32.01 -9.50 -24.81
CA THR A 4 32.49 -10.73 -24.17
C THR A 4 31.37 -11.77 -24.16
N THR A 5 31.50 -12.72 -25.08
CA THR A 5 30.77 -13.99 -25.16
C THR A 5 31.22 -14.90 -24.01
N LEU A 6 30.29 -15.39 -23.18
CA LEU A 6 30.60 -16.41 -22.18
C LEU A 6 30.19 -17.80 -22.74
N MET A 7 31.16 -18.71 -22.81
CA MET A 7 31.02 -20.09 -23.25
C MET A 7 30.13 -20.90 -22.31
N ALA A 8 29.23 -21.70 -22.88
CA ALA A 8 28.45 -22.71 -22.16
C ALA A 8 29.29 -24.00 -22.01
N LEU A 9 29.51 -24.46 -20.77
CA LEU A 9 29.99 -25.81 -20.49
C LEU A 9 28.80 -26.79 -20.53
N SER A 10 28.79 -27.71 -21.48
CA SER A 10 27.87 -28.85 -21.48
C SER A 10 28.48 -30.01 -20.67
N VAL A 11 27.94 -30.28 -19.49
CA VAL A 11 28.21 -31.52 -18.75
C VAL A 11 27.13 -32.53 -19.07
N MET A 12 27.57 -33.73 -19.49
CA MET A 12 26.74 -34.85 -19.89
C MET A 12 25.80 -35.30 -18.76
N GLY A 13 24.51 -35.45 -19.11
CA GLY A 13 23.70 -36.60 -18.72
C GLY A 13 23.38 -36.80 -17.24
N ILE A 14 22.50 -35.97 -16.68
CA ILE A 14 21.37 -36.45 -15.87
C ILE A 14 20.22 -35.48 -16.17
N SER A 15 19.21 -35.93 -16.93
CA SER A 15 17.97 -35.19 -17.13
C SER A 15 17.15 -35.22 -15.84
N VAL A 16 17.61 -34.47 -14.83
CA VAL A 16 16.73 -33.96 -13.81
C VAL A 16 15.79 -33.03 -14.55
N SER A 17 14.58 -33.51 -14.85
CA SER A 17 13.46 -32.63 -15.11
C SER A 17 13.28 -31.83 -13.83
N ALA A 18 14.04 -30.75 -13.72
CA ALA A 18 13.78 -29.70 -12.77
C ALA A 18 12.39 -29.24 -13.15
N LYS A 19 11.40 -29.76 -12.41
CA LYS A 19 10.07 -29.20 -12.34
C LYS A 19 10.35 -27.78 -11.90
N THR A 20 10.47 -26.88 -12.88
CA THR A 20 10.38 -25.45 -12.67
C THR A 20 9.03 -25.32 -11.98
N THR A 21 9.07 -25.26 -10.65
CA THR A 21 8.04 -24.58 -9.91
C THR A 21 8.02 -23.23 -10.57
N SER A 22 7.03 -23.03 -11.46
CA SER A 22 6.65 -21.72 -11.94
C SER A 22 6.48 -20.92 -10.66
N THR A 23 7.54 -20.21 -10.26
CA THR A 23 7.50 -19.25 -9.18
C THR A 23 6.56 -18.22 -9.74
N LYS A 24 5.31 -18.38 -9.32
CA LYS A 24 4.19 -17.49 -9.63
C LYS A 24 4.76 -16.11 -9.46
N GLY A 25 5.04 -15.45 -10.59
CA GLY A 25 5.56 -14.10 -10.59
C GLY A 25 4.66 -13.25 -9.69
N PRO A 26 5.17 -12.18 -9.07
CA PRO A 26 4.35 -11.32 -8.22
C PRO A 26 3.03 -11.07 -8.94
N MET A 27 1.92 -11.58 -8.39
CA MET A 27 0.62 -11.44 -9.04
C MET A 27 0.26 -9.98 -8.96
N VAL A 28 0.70 -9.20 -9.95
CA VAL A 28 0.36 -7.80 -10.11
C VAL A 28 -1.17 -7.77 -10.17
N GLY A 29 -1.79 -7.21 -9.12
CA GLY A 29 -3.25 -7.16 -8.97
C GLY A 29 -3.85 -8.03 -7.87
N GLN A 30 -3.15 -9.00 -7.26
CA GLN A 30 -3.66 -9.66 -6.06
C GLN A 30 -3.42 -8.82 -4.81
N LEU A 31 -4.50 -8.25 -4.29
CA LEU A 31 -4.48 -7.42 -3.10
C LEU A 31 -4.49 -8.28 -1.83
N LYS A 32 -3.38 -8.32 -1.10
CA LYS A 32 -3.29 -9.00 0.20
C LYS A 32 -3.46 -8.00 1.33
N TYR A 33 -4.49 -8.20 2.15
CA TYR A 33 -4.72 -7.38 3.35
C TYR A 33 -4.03 -7.97 4.58
N THR A 34 -3.56 -7.10 5.48
CA THR A 34 -2.97 -7.51 6.75
C THR A 34 -3.44 -6.58 7.86
N LYS A 35 -4.06 -7.15 8.91
CA LYS A 35 -4.42 -6.38 10.11
C LYS A 35 -3.15 -5.98 10.84
N THR A 36 -3.14 -4.78 11.39
CA THR A 36 -1.98 -4.24 12.09
C THR A 36 -2.42 -3.25 13.16
N LYS A 37 -1.49 -2.88 14.04
CA LYS A 37 -1.61 -1.77 14.96
C LYS A 37 -0.30 -1.00 14.83
N MET A 38 -0.32 0.08 14.06
CA MET A 38 0.87 0.91 13.81
C MET A 38 0.50 2.38 13.96
N ASN A 39 1.50 3.19 14.26
CA ASN A 39 1.43 4.63 14.18
C ASN A 39 2.25 5.10 12.97
N ALA A 40 1.72 6.05 12.21
CA ALA A 40 2.41 6.64 11.07
C ALA A 40 2.22 8.16 11.08
N LYS A 41 3.22 8.91 10.62
CA LYS A 41 3.08 10.35 10.36
C LYS A 41 2.90 10.58 8.87
N PHE A 42 2.26 11.68 8.49
CA PHE A 42 2.22 12.08 7.08
C PHE A 42 3.57 12.65 6.66
N ASN A 43 4.03 12.25 5.48
CA ASN A 43 5.22 12.83 4.85
C ASN A 43 4.90 14.23 4.33
N ASN A 44 5.89 15.08 4.09
CA ASN A 44 5.68 16.49 3.72
C ASN A 44 4.94 16.64 2.38
N ASN A 45 5.04 15.64 1.49
CA ASN A 45 4.37 15.59 0.19
C ASN A 45 2.99 14.92 0.22
N TYR A 46 2.41 14.66 1.40
CA TYR A 46 1.12 13.96 1.53
C TYR A 46 -0.02 14.60 0.72
N GLY A 47 0.02 15.92 0.52
CA GLY A 47 -0.97 16.68 -0.23
C GLY A 47 -1.07 16.28 -1.71
N SER A 48 -0.01 15.73 -2.28
CA SER A 48 0.01 15.22 -3.67
C SER A 48 -0.70 13.88 -3.82
N PHE A 49 -1.00 13.21 -2.71
CA PHE A 49 -1.70 11.93 -2.69
C PHE A 49 -3.18 12.13 -2.39
N LYS A 50 -4.01 11.22 -2.89
CA LYS A 50 -5.45 11.23 -2.67
C LYS A 50 -5.83 10.17 -1.64
N LEU A 51 -6.94 10.39 -0.94
CA LEU A 51 -7.53 9.40 -0.06
C LEU A 51 -8.52 8.55 -0.83
N TYR A 52 -8.68 7.30 -0.43
CA TYR A 52 -9.63 6.38 -1.04
C TYR A 52 -10.51 5.72 0.02
N ASN A 53 -11.75 5.38 -0.34
CA ASN A 53 -12.60 4.56 0.54
C ASN A 53 -12.14 3.09 0.57
N HIS A 54 -11.53 2.62 -0.52
CA HIS A 54 -10.97 1.28 -0.71
C HIS A 54 -9.70 1.37 -1.55
N VAL A 55 -8.82 0.37 -1.42
CA VAL A 55 -7.59 0.30 -2.22
C VAL A 55 -7.95 0.21 -3.72
N PRO A 56 -7.33 1.00 -4.60
CA PRO A 56 -7.45 0.84 -6.06
C PRO A 56 -7.20 -0.61 -6.49
N ASN A 57 -7.87 -1.09 -7.54
CA ASN A 57 -7.79 -2.49 -8.01
C ASN A 57 -8.21 -3.56 -6.98
N SER A 58 -8.93 -3.18 -5.92
CA SER A 58 -9.66 -4.14 -5.08
C SER A 58 -10.95 -4.59 -5.78
N ASN A 59 -11.57 -5.68 -5.32
CA ASN A 59 -12.87 -6.16 -5.82
C ASN A 59 -14.08 -5.28 -5.40
N TYR A 60 -13.83 -4.03 -4.98
CA TYR A 60 -14.89 -3.14 -4.52
C TYR A 60 -15.49 -2.38 -5.71
N LYS A 61 -16.79 -2.56 -5.95
CA LYS A 61 -17.49 -2.01 -7.15
C LYS A 61 -17.44 -0.48 -7.26
N LYS A 62 -17.34 0.24 -6.14
CA LYS A 62 -17.41 1.71 -6.09
C LYS A 62 -16.23 2.30 -5.32
N ILE A 63 -15.08 2.38 -5.97
CA ILE A 63 -13.89 3.04 -5.43
C ILE A 63 -14.06 4.54 -5.65
N LYS A 64 -14.00 5.30 -4.56
CA LYS A 64 -14.13 6.75 -4.54
C LYS A 64 -12.85 7.36 -4.04
N THR A 65 -12.44 8.41 -4.73
CA THR A 65 -11.36 9.27 -4.29
C THR A 65 -11.93 10.42 -3.46
N ILE A 66 -11.35 10.65 -2.28
CA ILE A 66 -11.73 11.71 -1.35
C ILE A 66 -10.59 12.72 -1.31
N SER A 67 -10.91 14.00 -1.55
CA SER A 67 -9.94 15.06 -1.34
C SER A 67 -9.73 15.31 0.15
N TRP A 68 -8.53 15.76 0.51
CA TRP A 68 -8.20 16.15 1.88
C TRP A 68 -9.23 17.11 2.49
N LYS A 69 -9.68 18.12 1.75
CA LYS A 69 -10.72 19.06 2.19
C LYS A 69 -12.05 18.35 2.51
N LYS A 70 -12.49 17.40 1.68
CA LYS A 70 -13.75 16.66 1.88
C LYS A 70 -13.68 15.62 2.99
N SER A 71 -12.49 15.14 3.34
CA SER A 71 -12.30 14.18 4.43
C SER A 71 -12.64 14.76 5.80
N GLY A 72 -12.67 16.09 5.95
CA GLY A 72 -12.84 16.76 7.24
C GLY A 72 -11.61 16.64 8.15
N ILE A 73 -10.50 16.12 7.64
CA ILE A 73 -9.22 16.06 8.34
C ILE A 73 -8.66 17.49 8.48
N ASN A 74 -8.28 17.85 9.71
CA ASN A 74 -7.50 19.06 9.93
C ASN A 74 -6.05 18.84 9.47
N LEU A 75 -5.70 19.41 8.32
CA LEU A 75 -4.41 19.21 7.67
C LEU A 75 -3.22 19.74 8.48
N LYS A 76 -3.41 20.80 9.25
CA LYS A 76 -2.37 21.33 10.15
C LYS A 76 -2.07 20.36 11.28
N LYS A 77 -3.12 19.76 11.86
CA LYS A 77 -2.95 18.75 12.93
C LYS A 77 -2.41 17.43 12.38
N ILE A 78 -2.90 16.97 11.23
CA ILE A 78 -2.55 15.62 10.75
C ILE A 78 -1.08 15.50 10.31
N SER A 79 -0.44 16.60 9.89
CA SER A 79 1.00 16.62 9.60
C SER A 79 1.87 16.56 10.87
N GLN A 80 1.32 16.96 12.03
CA GLN A 80 2.04 17.02 13.30
C GLN A 80 1.83 15.77 14.17
N PHE A 81 0.63 15.20 14.14
CA PHE A 81 0.24 14.07 14.99
C PHE A 81 0.26 12.74 14.22
N PRO A 82 0.75 11.65 14.86
CA PRO A 82 0.67 10.33 14.26
C PRO A 82 -0.78 9.86 14.14
N VAL A 83 -1.08 9.15 13.05
CA VAL A 83 -2.35 8.45 12.86
C VAL A 83 -2.20 6.96 13.13
N LYS A 84 -3.26 6.38 13.69
CA LYS A 84 -3.35 4.93 13.91
C LYS A 84 -3.72 4.24 12.62
N VAL A 85 -2.81 3.40 12.14
CA VAL A 85 -3.04 2.48 11.04
C VAL A 85 -3.51 1.15 11.61
N ASN A 86 -4.65 0.66 11.13
CA ASN A 86 -5.22 -0.62 11.56
C ASN A 86 -5.17 -1.72 10.50
N MET A 87 -4.82 -1.38 9.25
CA MET A 87 -4.71 -2.35 8.17
C MET A 87 -3.72 -1.88 7.10
N THR A 88 -3.02 -2.83 6.49
CA THR A 88 -2.24 -2.60 5.27
C THR A 88 -2.78 -3.44 4.13
N ALA A 89 -2.47 -3.04 2.91
CA ALA A 89 -2.71 -3.86 1.74
C ALA A 89 -1.52 -3.79 0.77
N ASN A 90 -1.11 -4.94 0.25
CA ASN A 90 -0.01 -5.07 -0.71
C ASN A 90 -0.58 -5.51 -2.07
N GLN A 91 -0.12 -4.88 -3.15
CA GLN A 91 -0.52 -5.17 -4.53
C GLN A 91 0.64 -5.68 -5.40
N ALA A 92 1.68 -6.19 -4.76
CA ALA A 92 2.96 -6.49 -5.38
C ALA A 92 3.56 -5.29 -6.14
N THR A 93 3.28 -4.06 -5.66
CA THR A 93 3.94 -2.83 -6.11
C THR A 93 5.00 -2.42 -5.09
N GLN A 94 5.84 -1.44 -5.46
CA GLN A 94 6.92 -0.94 -4.62
C GLN A 94 6.47 -0.45 -3.23
N TYR A 95 5.24 0.08 -3.10
CA TYR A 95 4.71 0.56 -1.83
C TYR A 95 3.37 -0.08 -1.46
N ASN A 96 3.15 -0.20 -0.16
CA ASN A 96 1.91 -0.69 0.41
C ASN A 96 0.86 0.42 0.53
N TRP A 97 -0.40 0.02 0.64
CA TRP A 97 -1.51 0.87 1.05
C TRP A 97 -1.74 0.74 2.56
N TYR A 98 -2.15 1.85 3.18
CA TYR A 98 -2.35 1.94 4.62
C TYR A 98 -3.75 2.48 4.92
N ARG A 99 -4.47 1.81 5.83
CA ARG A 99 -5.79 2.22 6.29
C ARG A 99 -5.69 2.90 7.64
N PHE A 100 -6.22 4.11 7.74
CA PHE A 100 -6.35 4.84 8.99
C PHE A 100 -7.80 5.30 9.18
N SER A 101 -8.17 5.55 10.43
CA SER A 101 -9.52 5.94 10.82
C SER A 101 -9.55 7.39 11.30
N VAL A 102 -10.57 8.14 10.90
CA VAL A 102 -10.82 9.51 11.36
C VAL A 102 -12.20 9.55 11.98
N SER A 103 -12.26 9.96 13.24
CA SER A 103 -13.51 10.15 13.97
C SER A 103 -13.88 11.63 13.97
N LYS A 104 -15.12 11.94 13.62
CA LYS A 104 -15.68 13.29 13.66
C LYS A 104 -17.05 13.28 14.33
N LYS A 105 -17.40 14.36 15.02
CA LYS A 105 -18.75 14.57 15.53
C LYS A 105 -19.63 15.13 14.41
N VAL A 106 -20.75 14.48 14.14
CA VAL A 106 -21.79 14.95 13.21
C VAL A 106 -23.14 14.77 13.91
N ASN A 107 -23.92 15.84 14.07
CA ASN A 107 -25.22 15.83 14.74
C ASN A 107 -25.20 15.08 16.09
N HIS A 108 -24.26 15.45 16.97
CA HIS A 108 -24.04 14.82 18.29
C HIS A 108 -23.65 13.33 18.28
N LYS A 109 -23.39 12.73 17.11
CA LYS A 109 -22.94 11.34 16.96
C LYS A 109 -21.47 11.29 16.54
N ASN A 110 -20.72 10.34 17.10
CA ASN A 110 -19.35 10.06 16.69
C ASN A 110 -19.38 9.19 15.43
N VAL A 111 -18.96 9.74 14.30
CA VAL A 111 -18.86 9.03 13.02
C VAL A 111 -17.39 8.77 12.72
N THR A 112 -17.04 7.48 12.59
CA THR A 112 -15.68 7.07 12.21
C THR A 112 -15.66 6.65 10.75
N THR A 113 -14.81 7.30 9.96
CA THR A 113 -14.59 6.98 8.54
C THR A 113 -13.20 6.40 8.35
N ASN A 114 -13.11 5.34 7.54
CA ASN A 114 -11.83 4.74 7.18
C ASN A 114 -11.35 5.27 5.83
N TYR A 115 -10.07 5.59 5.75
CA TYR A 115 -9.43 6.04 4.52
C TYR A 115 -8.21 5.17 4.21
N TRP A 116 -7.99 4.94 2.93
CA TRP A 116 -6.79 4.33 2.38
C TRP A 116 -5.92 5.39 1.74
N ILE A 117 -4.61 5.28 1.96
CA ILE A 117 -3.61 6.13 1.33
C ILE A 117 -2.39 5.30 0.92
N TYR A 118 -1.69 5.77 -0.11
CA TYR A 118 -0.46 5.15 -0.59
C TYR A 118 0.69 5.38 0.39
N GLY A 119 1.55 4.39 0.55
CA GLY A 119 2.62 4.38 1.55
C GLY A 119 3.61 5.54 1.43
N GLN A 120 3.85 6.05 0.22
CA GLN A 120 4.73 7.22 0.01
C GLN A 120 4.22 8.51 0.67
N ALA A 121 2.92 8.59 0.98
CA ALA A 121 2.34 9.72 1.69
C ALA A 121 2.64 9.67 3.20
N LEU A 122 3.23 8.59 3.71
CA LEU A 122 3.51 8.35 5.12
C LEU A 122 5.03 8.27 5.38
N LYS A 123 5.41 8.59 6.61
CA LYS A 123 6.77 8.44 7.16
C LYS A 123 6.70 7.87 8.57
N ASN A 124 7.82 7.33 9.05
CA ASN A 124 7.99 6.81 10.42
C ASN A 124 6.88 5.83 10.82
N ILE A 125 6.65 4.80 9.98
CA ILE A 125 5.62 3.79 10.19
C ILE A 125 6.16 2.77 11.19
N ASN A 126 5.70 2.84 12.43
CA ASN A 126 6.22 2.05 13.55
C ASN A 126 5.08 1.23 14.18
N LYS A 127 5.40 0.02 14.66
CA LYS A 127 4.48 -0.84 15.42
C LYS A 127 4.47 -0.46 16.89
#